data_AF-A0A5N6KV51-F1
#
_entry.id   AF-A0A5N6KV51-F1
#
_cell.length_a   1.000
_cell.length_b   1.000
_cell.length_c   1.000
_cell.angle_alpha   90.00
_cell.angle_beta   90.00
_cell.angle_gamma   90.00
#
_symmetry.space_group_name_H-M   'P 1'
#
loop_
_entity.id
_entity.type
_entity.pdbx_description
1 polymer ?
#
loop_
_entity_poly.entity_id
_entity_poly.type
_entity_poly.pdbx_seq_one_letter_code
_entity_poly.pdbx_strand_id
1 'polypeptide(L)'
;MLHAARQFQQAARPRLPPPWLYLSCVSRLLPRYHAATAFDTYCSPRPFTSTAAMPSAASPGAYTPPTSSADITSFTHHLAASSRILVLCGAGLSAASGLPTFRGAGGYWRTHSAMELATYDAFTTSPDLVWQFYNYRRHMALRAVPNGAHYALAELARKKGRGCLTITQNVDGLSQRAGHPASRLELLHGGLFDIKCSGFDCGYEQQDVRTDPIVPALEIKDGDGDISSAQIPLREIAERDLPHCPRCKTGLLRPGVVWFGEALPEATLDRVENYMLEGPIDLIIVVGTSATVYPAAGYIEKARARGARVAVFNTEAPERDGGSGLRRGDWFFMGDAGVEMPRAFEGVIGSPESYPREEDSNRGANLRT
;
A
#
# COMPACT_ATOMS: atom_id res chain seq x y z
N MET A 1 17.24 57.18 42.32
CA MET A 1 16.84 58.43 41.63
C MET A 1 17.55 58.48 40.29
N LEU A 2 16.80 58.79 39.23
CA LEU A 2 17.21 59.22 37.86
C LEU A 2 17.90 58.16 36.98
N HIS A 3 17.18 57.58 36.01
CA HIS A 3 16.96 58.03 34.61
C HIS A 3 18.13 57.71 33.67
N ALA A 4 17.93 56.74 32.76
CA ALA A 4 18.34 56.83 31.36
C ALA A 4 17.65 55.74 30.53
N ALA A 5 16.82 56.19 29.59
CA ALA A 5 16.09 55.38 28.63
C ALA A 5 17.01 54.88 27.49
N ARG A 6 16.72 53.69 26.95
CA ARG A 6 16.99 53.37 25.54
C ARG A 6 15.80 52.62 24.95
N GLN A 7 15.06 53.33 24.11
CA GLN A 7 14.11 52.78 23.15
C GLN A 7 14.87 51.95 22.12
N PHE A 8 14.39 50.74 21.82
CA PHE A 8 14.67 50.07 20.55
C PHE A 8 13.36 49.84 19.81
N GLN A 9 13.34 50.35 18.58
CA GLN A 9 12.21 50.35 17.67
C GLN A 9 11.76 48.93 17.32
N GLN A 10 10.44 48.70 17.42
CA GLN A 10 9.76 47.61 16.74
C GLN A 10 9.80 47.89 15.23
N ALA A 11 10.66 47.17 14.50
CA ALA A 11 10.55 47.07 13.05
C ALA A 11 9.42 46.10 12.71
N ALA A 12 8.34 46.63 12.14
CA ALA A 12 7.26 45.85 11.55
C ALA A 12 7.82 44.97 10.43
N ARG A 13 7.73 43.65 10.59
CA ARG A 13 7.99 42.70 9.50
C ARG A 13 6.80 42.74 8.51
N PRO A 14 7.03 42.79 7.19
CA PRO A 14 5.93 42.77 6.23
C PRO A 14 5.18 41.43 6.32
N ARG A 15 3.85 41.49 6.40
CA ARG A 15 2.96 40.33 6.32
C ARG A 15 3.05 39.75 4.91
N LEU A 16 3.46 38.49 4.79
CA LEU A 16 3.30 37.72 3.56
C LEU A 16 1.79 37.41 3.37
N PRO A 17 1.23 37.56 2.15
CA PRO A 17 -0.15 37.19 1.89
C PRO A 17 -0.33 35.66 1.86
N PRO A 18 -1.54 35.15 2.15
CA PRO A 18 -1.84 33.71 2.18
C PRO A 18 -1.77 33.07 0.77
N PRO A 19 -1.65 31.72 0.67
CA PRO A 19 -1.14 31.03 -0.53
C PRO A 19 -2.04 30.98 -1.77
N TRP A 20 -3.12 31.75 -1.84
CA TRP A 20 -4.16 31.61 -2.86
C TRP A 20 -4.05 32.62 -4.02
N LEU A 21 -2.92 33.32 -4.15
CA LEU A 21 -2.71 34.41 -5.13
C LEU A 21 -1.68 34.12 -6.23
N TYR A 22 -1.34 32.86 -6.48
CA TYR A 22 -0.54 32.44 -7.64
C TYR A 22 -1.37 31.66 -8.66
N LEU A 23 -2.41 32.28 -9.19
CA LEU A 23 -3.12 31.83 -10.40
C LEU A 23 -3.41 33.04 -11.29
N SER A 24 -2.41 33.54 -12.00
CA SER A 24 -2.55 34.26 -13.26
C SER A 24 -1.17 34.64 -13.82
N CYS A 25 -1.02 34.52 -15.14
CA CYS A 25 0.14 34.91 -15.96
C CYS A 25 1.36 33.96 -15.98
N VAL A 26 1.24 32.83 -16.69
CA VAL A 26 2.16 32.51 -17.82
C VAL A 26 1.36 31.74 -18.89
N SER A 27 0.81 32.46 -19.86
CA SER A 27 0.43 31.89 -21.17
C SER A 27 1.28 32.59 -22.21
N ARG A 28 2.19 31.85 -22.84
CA ARG A 28 2.71 32.11 -24.19
C ARG A 28 3.53 30.91 -24.67
N LEU A 29 3.22 30.50 -25.90
CA LEU A 29 3.94 29.58 -26.80
C LEU A 29 3.52 28.11 -26.75
N LEU A 30 2.37 27.79 -27.37
CA LEU A 30 2.29 26.65 -28.31
C LEU A 30 1.33 27.00 -29.49
N PRO A 31 1.57 26.47 -30.71
CA PRO A 31 0.96 26.97 -31.93
C PRO A 31 -0.43 26.38 -32.24
N ARG A 32 -1.16 27.22 -32.97
CA ARG A 32 -2.50 27.10 -33.53
C ARG A 32 -2.77 25.76 -34.26
N TYR A 33 -3.91 25.15 -33.95
CA TYR A 33 -4.72 24.42 -34.94
C TYR A 33 -6.15 24.98 -34.94
N HIS A 34 -6.59 25.39 -36.12
CA HIS A 34 -7.90 25.97 -36.42
C HIS A 34 -8.95 24.90 -36.69
N ALA A 35 -10.15 25.16 -36.15
CA ALA A 35 -11.49 24.92 -36.72
C ALA A 35 -11.90 23.46 -37.05
N ALA A 36 -13.15 23.01 -36.84
CA ALA A 36 -14.41 23.74 -37.01
C ALA A 36 -15.55 23.13 -36.18
N THR A 37 -16.52 24.00 -35.90
CA THR A 37 -17.85 23.78 -35.32
C THR A 37 -18.86 23.24 -36.35
N ALA A 38 -19.74 22.32 -35.93
CA ALA A 38 -21.12 22.15 -36.42
C ALA A 38 -21.84 21.17 -35.48
N PHE A 39 -22.69 21.62 -34.55
CA PHE A 39 -24.15 21.77 -34.66
C PHE A 39 -24.94 20.46 -34.92
N ASP A 40 -25.81 20.17 -33.95
CA ASP A 40 -26.82 19.11 -33.91
C ASP A 40 -27.69 19.00 -35.17
N THR A 41 -28.00 17.76 -35.60
CA THR A 41 -29.38 17.42 -35.99
C THR A 41 -29.65 15.92 -35.94
N TYR A 42 -30.80 15.60 -35.35
CA TYR A 42 -31.50 14.32 -35.26
C TYR A 42 -31.58 13.51 -36.58
N CYS A 43 -31.42 12.17 -36.48
CA CYS A 43 -32.17 11.22 -37.32
C CYS A 43 -32.26 9.82 -36.66
N SER A 44 -33.49 9.29 -36.58
CA SER A 44 -33.92 8.04 -35.93
C SER A 44 -33.21 6.74 -36.35
N PRO A 45 -33.28 5.67 -35.53
CA PRO A 45 -32.76 4.36 -35.89
C PRO A 45 -33.72 3.65 -36.87
N ARG A 46 -33.17 3.07 -37.95
CA ARG A 46 -33.85 2.04 -38.75
C ARG A 46 -33.22 0.67 -38.46
N PRO A 47 -34.01 -0.40 -38.39
CA PRO A 47 -33.51 -1.74 -38.10
C PRO A 47 -32.85 -2.31 -39.37
N PHE A 48 -31.65 -2.86 -39.22
CA PHE A 48 -30.99 -3.62 -40.27
C PHE A 48 -31.08 -5.12 -39.92
N THR A 49 -31.96 -5.82 -40.62
CA THR A 49 -31.91 -7.27 -40.78
C THR A 49 -31.05 -7.59 -42.00
N SER A 50 -29.96 -8.34 -41.85
CA SER A 50 -29.60 -9.42 -42.76
C SER A 50 -28.31 -10.10 -42.32
N THR A 51 -28.38 -11.43 -42.31
CA THR A 51 -27.37 -12.43 -42.06
C THR A 51 -26.30 -12.49 -43.14
N ALA A 52 -25.03 -12.34 -42.76
CA ALA A 52 -23.89 -12.91 -43.48
C ALA A 52 -22.79 -13.25 -42.47
N ALA A 53 -22.53 -14.55 -42.29
CA ALA A 53 -21.50 -15.06 -41.42
C ALA A 53 -20.11 -14.72 -41.99
N MET A 54 -19.39 -13.84 -41.30
CA MET A 54 -17.96 -13.61 -41.53
C MET A 54 -17.17 -14.78 -40.93
N PRO A 55 -16.14 -15.29 -41.61
CA PRO A 55 -15.28 -16.34 -41.04
C PRO A 55 -14.57 -15.78 -39.80
N SER A 56 -14.69 -16.53 -38.70
CA SER A 56 -14.04 -16.28 -37.40
C SER A 56 -12.54 -16.02 -37.60
N ALA A 57 -12.13 -14.78 -37.42
CA ALA A 57 -10.72 -14.46 -37.22
C ALA A 57 -10.29 -15.16 -35.92
N ALA A 58 -9.31 -16.06 -36.02
CA ALA A 58 -8.74 -16.72 -34.86
C ALA A 58 -8.35 -15.67 -33.81
N SER A 59 -9.02 -15.71 -32.66
CA SER A 59 -8.72 -14.83 -31.54
C SER A 59 -7.27 -15.03 -31.13
N PRO A 60 -6.50 -13.95 -30.87
CA PRO A 60 -5.23 -14.06 -30.16
C PRO A 60 -5.51 -14.78 -28.84
N GLY A 61 -4.88 -15.94 -28.63
CA GLY A 61 -5.22 -16.89 -27.57
C GLY A 61 -5.34 -16.21 -26.21
N ALA A 62 -6.42 -16.51 -25.49
CA ALA A 62 -6.62 -16.10 -24.12
C ALA A 62 -5.44 -16.58 -23.25
N TYR A 63 -4.94 -15.70 -22.38
CA TYR A 63 -3.98 -16.08 -21.35
C TYR A 63 -4.53 -17.24 -20.52
N THR A 64 -3.80 -18.36 -20.49
CA THR A 64 -4.16 -19.52 -19.67
C THR A 64 -3.22 -19.54 -18.46
N PRO A 65 -3.73 -19.56 -17.21
CA PRO A 65 -2.90 -19.56 -16.00
C PRO A 65 -1.89 -20.71 -16.00
N PRO A 66 -0.58 -20.40 -15.93
CA PRO A 66 0.46 -21.40 -15.84
C PRO A 66 0.53 -22.01 -14.43
N THR A 67 -0.25 -23.06 -14.16
CA THR A 67 -0.15 -23.90 -12.95
C THR A 67 0.45 -25.28 -13.24
N SER A 68 1.21 -25.39 -14.33
CA SER A 68 1.91 -26.64 -14.68
C SER A 68 3.23 -26.74 -13.92
N SER A 69 3.72 -27.96 -13.71
CA SER A 69 5.06 -28.20 -13.16
C SER A 69 6.17 -27.53 -13.99
N ALA A 70 5.95 -27.33 -15.29
CA ALA A 70 6.87 -26.61 -16.18
C ALA A 70 6.97 -25.11 -15.86
N ASP A 71 5.87 -24.51 -15.41
CA ASP A 71 5.83 -23.09 -15.07
C ASP A 71 6.54 -22.81 -13.76
N ILE A 72 6.31 -23.64 -12.74
CA ILE A 72 7.05 -23.61 -11.48
C ILE A 72 8.55 -23.80 -11.75
N THR A 73 8.92 -24.77 -12.60
CA THR A 73 10.33 -25.04 -12.93
C THR A 73 10.98 -23.84 -13.63
N SER A 74 10.31 -23.29 -14.65
CA SER A 74 10.84 -22.14 -15.40
C SER A 74 10.93 -20.86 -14.56
N PHE A 75 9.94 -20.63 -13.68
CA PHE A 75 9.97 -19.54 -12.70
C PHE A 75 11.11 -19.72 -11.70
N THR A 76 11.23 -20.91 -11.10
CA THR A 76 12.28 -21.22 -10.13
C THR A 76 13.67 -20.98 -10.72
N HIS A 77 13.89 -21.43 -11.96
CA HIS A 77 15.14 -21.18 -12.68
C HIS A 77 15.38 -19.67 -12.89
N HIS A 78 14.36 -18.91 -13.30
CA HIS A 78 14.48 -17.46 -13.49
C HIS A 78 14.73 -16.72 -12.17
N LEU A 79 14.03 -17.10 -11.10
CA LEU A 79 14.21 -16.55 -9.75
C LEU A 79 15.63 -16.84 -9.21
N ALA A 80 16.16 -18.05 -9.46
CA ALA A 80 17.52 -18.41 -9.09
C ALA A 80 18.55 -17.51 -9.80
N ALA A 81 18.39 -17.31 -11.11
CA ALA A 81 19.28 -16.50 -11.95
C ALA A 81 19.14 -14.98 -11.72
N SER A 82 17.99 -14.51 -11.24
CA SER A 82 17.73 -13.09 -11.01
C SER A 82 18.63 -12.52 -9.92
N SER A 83 19.36 -11.45 -10.23
CA SER A 83 20.23 -10.72 -9.32
C SER A 83 19.60 -9.44 -8.79
N ARG A 84 18.62 -8.87 -9.51
CA ARG A 84 17.85 -7.68 -9.10
C ARG A 84 16.35 -7.94 -9.23
N ILE A 85 15.68 -8.06 -8.09
CA ILE A 85 14.28 -8.43 -7.93
C ILE A 85 13.53 -7.31 -7.20
N LEU A 86 12.43 -6.87 -7.79
CA LEU A 86 11.47 -6.00 -7.13
C LEU A 86 10.25 -6.83 -6.69
N VAL A 87 9.75 -6.60 -5.49
CA VAL A 87 8.50 -7.21 -5.01
C VAL A 87 7.50 -6.11 -4.72
N LEU A 88 6.25 -6.26 -5.19
CA LEU A 88 5.14 -5.36 -4.91
C LEU A 88 4.01 -6.13 -4.23
N CYS A 89 3.73 -5.80 -2.98
CA CYS A 89 2.70 -6.44 -2.16
C CYS A 89 1.48 -5.53 -1.99
N GLY A 90 0.29 -6.14 -1.98
CA GLY A 90 -0.96 -5.50 -1.57
C GLY A 90 -1.76 -6.35 -0.59
N ALA A 91 -3.00 -5.92 -0.32
CA ALA A 91 -3.79 -6.43 0.80
C ALA A 91 -4.10 -7.93 0.70
N GLY A 92 -4.13 -8.51 -0.50
CA GLY A 92 -4.30 -9.94 -0.72
C GLY A 92 -3.19 -10.79 -0.11
N LEU A 93 -1.98 -10.25 0.11
CA LEU A 93 -0.91 -10.93 0.86
C LEU A 93 -1.37 -11.29 2.28
N SER A 94 -2.15 -10.41 2.92
CA SER A 94 -2.58 -10.55 4.30
C SER A 94 -3.95 -11.22 4.45
N ALA A 95 -4.63 -11.52 3.35
CA ALA A 95 -5.96 -12.14 3.35
C ALA A 95 -5.96 -13.51 4.06
N ALA A 96 -4.99 -14.37 3.74
CA ALA A 96 -4.83 -15.67 4.41
C ALA A 96 -4.39 -15.56 5.89
N SER A 97 -4.05 -14.36 6.35
CA SER A 97 -3.80 -14.07 7.78
C SER A 97 -5.08 -13.61 8.51
N GLY A 98 -6.24 -13.68 7.86
CA GLY A 98 -7.54 -13.29 8.41
C GLY A 98 -7.83 -11.78 8.34
N LEU A 99 -7.02 -10.99 7.62
CA LEU A 99 -7.26 -9.56 7.48
C LEU A 99 -8.09 -9.24 6.23
N PRO A 100 -9.10 -8.35 6.33
CA PRO A 100 -9.91 -7.97 5.18
C PRO A 100 -9.09 -7.23 4.13
N THR A 101 -9.39 -7.49 2.85
CA THR A 101 -8.78 -6.78 1.72
C THR A 101 -9.59 -5.54 1.36
N PHE A 102 -9.06 -4.63 0.55
CA PHE A 102 -9.80 -3.44 0.08
C PHE A 102 -10.83 -3.72 -1.04
N ARG A 103 -11.15 -5.00 -1.32
CA ARG A 103 -12.08 -5.40 -2.39
C ARG A 103 -13.32 -6.09 -1.84
N GLY A 104 -14.41 -6.02 -2.60
CA GLY A 104 -15.68 -6.66 -2.23
C GLY A 104 -16.14 -6.23 -0.85
N ALA A 105 -16.70 -7.16 -0.08
CA ALA A 105 -17.16 -6.89 1.29
C ALA A 105 -16.05 -6.38 2.24
N GLY A 106 -14.78 -6.73 1.99
CA GLY A 106 -13.66 -6.30 2.83
C GLY A 106 -13.27 -4.83 2.67
N GLY A 107 -13.63 -4.20 1.54
CA GLY A 107 -13.33 -2.79 1.27
C GLY A 107 -14.19 -1.81 2.07
N TYR A 108 -15.20 -2.32 2.75
CA TYR A 108 -16.12 -1.56 3.57
C TYR A 108 -15.87 -1.83 5.05
N TRP A 109 -15.96 -0.77 5.84
CA TRP A 109 -16.15 -0.86 7.28
C TRP A 109 -17.46 -0.17 7.59
N ARG A 110 -18.43 -0.93 8.08
CA ARG A 110 -19.83 -0.53 8.17
C ARG A 110 -20.37 -0.20 6.78
N THR A 111 -20.95 1.00 6.60
CA THR A 111 -21.41 1.52 5.31
C THR A 111 -20.36 2.35 4.59
N HIS A 112 -19.19 2.58 5.20
CA HIS A 112 -18.16 3.46 4.65
C HIS A 112 -17.13 2.65 3.88
N SER A 113 -16.70 3.17 2.73
CA SER A 113 -15.51 2.65 2.10
C SER A 113 -14.28 3.05 2.92
N ALA A 114 -13.24 2.21 2.92
CA ALA A 114 -11.99 2.58 3.58
C ALA A 114 -11.33 3.83 2.96
N MET A 115 -11.65 4.14 1.70
CA MET A 115 -11.17 5.35 1.01
C MET A 115 -11.81 6.64 1.55
N GLU A 116 -13.07 6.59 2.00
CA GLU A 116 -13.74 7.73 2.63
C GLU A 116 -13.11 8.05 4.00
N LEU A 117 -12.90 7.02 4.83
CA LEU A 117 -12.41 7.19 6.20
C LEU A 117 -10.90 7.46 6.30
N ALA A 118 -10.12 7.01 5.33
CA ALA A 118 -8.67 7.23 5.28
C ALA A 118 -8.32 8.54 4.58
N THR A 119 -8.92 9.65 5.01
CA THR A 119 -8.69 11.01 4.50
C THR A 119 -8.50 12.01 5.64
N TYR A 120 -7.79 13.11 5.38
CA TYR A 120 -7.64 14.18 6.36
C TYR A 120 -8.98 14.84 6.68
N ASP A 121 -9.81 15.06 5.66
CA ASP A 121 -11.14 15.68 5.80
C ASP A 121 -12.06 14.86 6.72
N ALA A 122 -12.10 13.53 6.54
CA ALA A 122 -12.87 12.65 7.43
C ALA A 122 -12.37 12.73 8.88
N PHE A 123 -11.05 12.77 9.09
CA PHE A 123 -10.49 12.88 10.43
C PHE A 123 -10.79 14.22 11.10
N THR A 124 -10.78 15.33 10.34
CA THR A 124 -11.16 16.63 10.91
C THR A 124 -12.65 16.75 11.18
N THR A 125 -13.49 16.05 10.42
CA THR A 125 -14.95 16.08 10.56
C THR A 125 -15.44 15.17 11.69
N SER A 126 -14.88 13.96 11.80
CA SER A 126 -15.31 12.94 12.77
C SER A 126 -14.10 12.12 13.22
N PRO A 127 -13.20 12.70 14.04
CA PRO A 127 -11.98 12.02 14.49
C PRO A 127 -12.28 10.77 15.30
N ASP A 128 -13.41 10.71 16.00
CA ASP A 128 -13.89 9.56 16.75
C ASP A 128 -14.25 8.38 15.83
N LEU A 129 -14.97 8.63 14.73
CA LEU A 129 -15.33 7.61 13.74
C LEU A 129 -14.07 7.03 13.09
N VAL A 130 -13.15 7.90 12.69
CA VAL A 130 -11.89 7.48 12.07
C VAL A 130 -11.03 6.71 13.07
N TRP A 131 -10.95 7.14 14.34
CA TRP A 131 -10.23 6.38 15.36
C TRP A 131 -10.87 5.04 15.68
N GLN A 132 -12.19 4.91 15.68
CA GLN A 132 -12.87 3.61 15.84
C GLN A 132 -12.55 2.68 14.67
N PHE A 133 -12.56 3.19 13.43
CA PHE A 133 -12.14 2.45 12.23
C PHE A 133 -10.68 1.96 12.34
N TYR A 134 -9.75 2.84 12.73
CA TYR A 134 -8.35 2.47 12.85
C TYR A 134 -8.05 1.58 14.06
N ASN A 135 -8.72 1.78 15.19
CA ASN A 135 -8.57 0.93 16.37
C ASN A 135 -9.06 -0.49 16.08
N TYR A 136 -10.19 -0.66 15.39
CA TYR A 136 -10.65 -1.96 14.89
C TYR A 136 -9.56 -2.65 14.05
N ARG A 137 -8.97 -1.93 13.09
CA ARG A 137 -7.92 -2.50 12.22
C ARG A 137 -6.64 -2.83 12.98
N ARG A 138 -6.23 -2.01 13.95
CA ARG A 138 -5.10 -2.28 14.85
C ARG A 138 -5.36 -3.54 15.68
N HIS A 139 -6.54 -3.64 16.28
CA HIS A 139 -6.98 -4.77 17.09
C HIS A 139 -6.92 -6.10 16.32
N MET A 140 -7.37 -6.08 15.06
CA MET A 140 -7.30 -7.24 14.15
C MET A 140 -5.87 -7.54 13.70
N ALA A 141 -5.10 -6.53 13.31
CA ALA A 141 -3.72 -6.72 12.87
C ALA A 141 -2.79 -7.28 13.97
N LEU A 142 -3.02 -6.91 15.23
CA LEU A 142 -2.26 -7.45 16.37
C LEU A 142 -2.54 -8.94 16.64
N ARG A 143 -3.76 -9.40 16.32
CA ARG A 143 -4.19 -10.81 16.50
C ARG A 143 -3.85 -11.69 15.30
N ALA A 144 -3.74 -11.10 14.11
CA ALA A 144 -3.30 -11.81 12.92
C ALA A 144 -1.87 -12.34 13.08
N VAL A 145 -1.53 -13.41 12.37
CA VAL A 145 -0.18 -13.99 12.32
C VAL A 145 0.34 -13.96 10.89
N PRO A 146 1.65 -13.70 10.65
CA PRO A 146 2.18 -13.78 9.30
C PRO A 146 1.98 -15.19 8.72
N ASN A 147 1.57 -15.26 7.45
CA ASN A 147 1.40 -16.52 6.71
C ASN A 147 2.67 -16.91 5.92
N GLY A 148 2.65 -18.07 5.25
CA GLY A 148 3.78 -18.62 4.49
C GLY A 148 4.39 -17.66 3.46
N ALA A 149 3.60 -16.79 2.83
CA ALA A 149 4.10 -15.81 1.86
C ALA A 149 4.98 -14.75 2.52
N HIS A 150 4.61 -14.28 3.72
CA HIS A 150 5.41 -13.29 4.45
C HIS A 150 6.79 -13.84 4.78
N TYR A 151 6.86 -15.09 5.26
CA TYR A 151 8.13 -15.74 5.57
C TYR A 151 8.94 -16.05 4.30
N ALA A 152 8.30 -16.51 3.22
CA ALA A 152 8.99 -16.76 1.94
C ALA A 152 9.60 -15.48 1.36
N LEU A 153 8.88 -14.35 1.46
CA LEU A 153 9.39 -13.03 1.04
C LEU A 153 10.55 -12.56 1.91
N ALA A 154 10.45 -12.75 3.23
CA ALA A 154 11.53 -12.43 4.15
C ALA A 154 12.79 -13.24 3.83
N GLU A 155 12.65 -14.53 3.54
CA GLU A 155 13.78 -15.37 3.16
C GLU A 155 14.36 -15.03 1.79
N LEU A 156 13.52 -14.74 0.80
CA LEU A 156 14.01 -14.28 -0.49
C LEU A 156 14.87 -13.01 -0.33
N ALA A 157 14.41 -12.05 0.47
CA ALA A 157 15.14 -10.83 0.75
C ALA A 157 16.47 -11.08 1.48
N ARG A 158 16.52 -12.02 2.43
CA ARG A 158 17.77 -12.42 3.10
C ARG A 158 18.74 -13.06 2.13
N LYS A 159 18.28 -14.02 1.32
CA LYS A 159 19.13 -14.79 0.40
C LYS A 159 19.66 -13.96 -0.76
N LYS A 160 18.87 -13.01 -1.27
CA LYS A 160 19.28 -12.12 -2.37
C LYS A 160 19.98 -10.85 -1.87
N GLY A 161 19.89 -10.55 -0.57
CA GLY A 161 20.55 -9.42 0.07
C GLY A 161 20.23 -8.10 -0.65
N ARG A 162 21.26 -7.38 -1.11
CA ARG A 162 21.09 -6.11 -1.85
C ARG A 162 20.28 -6.24 -3.15
N GLY A 163 20.19 -7.45 -3.69
CA GLY A 163 19.52 -7.76 -4.93
C GLY A 163 17.99 -7.87 -4.85
N CYS A 164 17.36 -7.76 -3.67
CA CYS A 164 15.90 -7.84 -3.55
C CYS A 164 15.36 -6.65 -2.77
N LEU A 165 14.36 -5.95 -3.32
CA LEU A 165 13.65 -4.88 -2.62
C LEU A 165 12.15 -5.18 -2.62
N THR A 166 11.53 -5.19 -1.44
CA THR A 166 10.09 -5.40 -1.27
C THR A 166 9.41 -4.08 -0.96
N ILE A 167 8.41 -3.72 -1.76
CA ILE A 167 7.53 -2.60 -1.55
C ILE A 167 6.17 -3.14 -1.12
N THR A 168 5.71 -2.75 0.06
CA THR A 168 4.38 -3.14 0.53
C THR A 168 3.46 -1.92 0.61
N GLN A 169 2.26 -2.09 0.05
CA GLN A 169 1.15 -1.16 0.25
C GLN A 169 0.43 -1.41 1.58
N ASN A 170 0.70 -2.55 2.23
CA ASN A 170 0.03 -2.94 3.45
C ASN A 170 0.59 -2.17 4.65
N VAL A 171 -0.29 -1.88 5.60
CA VAL A 171 0.00 -1.12 6.82
C VAL A 171 -0.14 -1.99 8.08
N ASP A 172 -0.34 -3.30 7.91
CA ASP A 172 -0.71 -4.25 8.98
C ASP A 172 0.46 -4.73 9.87
N GLY A 173 1.71 -4.51 9.45
CA GLY A 173 2.88 -4.91 10.22
C GLY A 173 3.26 -6.39 10.10
N LEU A 174 2.56 -7.19 9.29
CA LEU A 174 2.83 -8.64 9.21
C LEU A 174 4.16 -8.96 8.53
N SER A 175 4.58 -8.15 7.54
CA SER A 175 5.90 -8.31 6.90
C SER A 175 7.04 -8.08 7.89
N GLN A 176 6.92 -7.05 8.74
CA GLN A 176 7.89 -6.77 9.81
C GLN A 176 7.94 -7.93 10.82
N ARG A 177 6.78 -8.44 11.24
CA ARG A 177 6.67 -9.57 12.19
C ARG A 177 7.11 -10.91 11.61
N ALA A 178 7.13 -11.08 10.29
CA ALA A 178 7.78 -12.21 9.64
C ALA A 178 9.33 -12.09 9.62
N GLY A 179 9.88 -11.04 10.23
CA GLY A 179 11.30 -10.75 10.26
C GLY A 179 11.86 -10.25 8.93
N HIS A 180 11.03 -9.72 8.03
CA HIS A 180 11.51 -9.21 6.74
C HIS A 180 12.59 -8.14 6.98
N PRO A 181 13.78 -8.25 6.37
CA PRO A 181 14.88 -7.34 6.67
C PRO A 181 14.48 -5.87 6.43
N ALA A 182 14.57 -5.03 7.46
CA ALA A 182 14.13 -3.63 7.37
C ALA A 182 14.85 -2.85 6.26
N SER A 183 16.11 -3.16 5.97
CA SER A 183 16.87 -2.57 4.85
C SER A 183 16.38 -2.99 3.45
N ARG A 184 15.40 -3.88 3.37
CA ARG A 184 14.84 -4.46 2.14
C ARG A 184 13.31 -4.37 2.08
N LEU A 185 12.69 -3.69 3.04
CA LEU A 185 11.25 -3.50 3.11
C LEU A 185 10.90 -2.01 3.08
N GLU A 186 10.12 -1.61 2.09
CA GLU A 186 9.62 -0.27 1.92
C GLU A 186 8.12 -0.22 2.22
N LEU A 187 7.75 0.49 3.28
CA LEU A 187 6.36 0.68 3.71
C LEU A 187 5.77 1.89 2.97
N LEU A 188 5.16 1.64 1.80
CA LEU A 188 4.72 2.71 0.91
C LEU A 188 3.66 3.61 1.55
N HIS A 189 2.78 3.02 2.38
CA HIS A 189 1.68 3.71 3.04
C HIS A 189 1.85 3.84 4.56
N GLY A 190 3.06 3.69 5.09
CA GLY A 190 3.34 3.74 6.53
C GLY A 190 2.83 2.51 7.30
N GLY A 191 2.41 2.69 8.55
CA GLY A 191 2.05 1.58 9.44
C GLY A 191 0.91 1.89 10.41
N LEU A 192 0.04 0.91 10.67
CA LEU A 192 -1.06 1.01 11.65
C LEU A 192 -0.57 1.20 13.09
N PHE A 193 0.66 0.76 13.37
CA PHE A 193 1.26 0.85 14.70
C PHE A 193 2.09 2.10 14.90
N ASP A 194 2.29 2.90 13.85
CA ASP A 194 2.89 4.21 13.99
C ASP A 194 1.81 5.24 14.30
N ILE A 195 2.17 6.32 14.98
CA ILE A 195 1.31 7.46 15.26
C ILE A 195 2.04 8.76 14.96
N LYS A 196 1.31 9.76 14.47
CA LYS A 196 1.80 11.12 14.25
C LYS A 196 0.79 12.15 14.73
N CYS A 197 1.25 13.32 15.12
CA CYS A 197 0.35 14.42 15.45
C CYS A 197 -0.33 14.96 14.18
N SER A 198 -1.62 15.29 14.25
CA SER A 198 -2.34 15.97 13.18
C SER A 198 -2.13 17.48 13.16
N GLY A 199 -1.50 18.05 14.21
CA GLY A 199 -1.22 19.47 14.31
C GLY A 199 -0.18 19.92 13.30
N PHE A 200 -0.51 20.92 12.49
CA PHE A 200 0.30 21.44 11.38
C PHE A 200 1.76 21.76 11.77
N ASP A 201 1.97 22.39 12.93
CA ASP A 201 3.31 22.79 13.40
C ASP A 201 3.97 21.75 14.34
N CYS A 202 3.43 20.53 14.43
CA CYS A 202 3.90 19.51 15.36
C CYS A 202 4.38 18.24 14.64
N GLY A 203 5.70 18.12 14.42
CA GLY A 203 6.33 16.89 13.93
C GLY A 203 6.52 15.82 15.01
N TYR A 204 5.51 15.60 15.88
CA TYR A 204 5.56 14.48 16.83
C TYR A 204 5.17 13.19 16.11
N GLU A 205 6.04 12.19 16.20
CA GLU A 205 5.81 10.85 15.69
C GLU A 205 6.32 9.84 16.71
N GLN A 206 5.67 8.68 16.77
CA GLN A 206 6.14 7.54 17.53
C GLN A 206 5.86 6.27 16.72
N GLN A 207 6.90 5.46 16.56
CA GLN A 207 6.81 4.20 15.84
C GLN A 207 6.44 3.05 16.78
N ASP A 208 5.84 2.01 16.21
CA ASP A 208 5.64 0.72 16.85
C ASP A 208 4.82 0.73 18.17
N VAL A 209 3.84 1.63 18.26
CA VAL A 209 2.86 1.70 19.35
C VAL A 209 1.85 0.56 19.21
N ARG A 210 2.14 -0.56 19.87
CA ARG A 210 1.30 -1.77 19.88
C ARG A 210 0.27 -1.86 21.02
N THR A 211 0.14 -0.81 21.83
CA THR A 211 -0.89 -0.75 22.87
C THR A 211 -2.30 -0.88 22.25
N ASP A 212 -3.09 -1.80 22.79
CA ASP A 212 -4.45 -2.13 22.34
C ASP A 212 -5.39 -2.23 23.55
N PRO A 213 -6.41 -1.34 23.66
CA PRO A 213 -6.66 -0.21 22.78
C PRO A 213 -5.61 0.90 22.98
N ILE A 214 -5.46 1.80 21.99
CA ILE A 214 -4.49 2.90 22.10
C ILE A 214 -4.85 3.91 23.20
N VAL A 215 -6.15 4.06 23.48
CA VAL A 215 -6.70 4.75 24.66
C VAL A 215 -7.91 3.97 25.16
N PRO A 216 -8.21 3.98 26.48
CA PRO A 216 -9.32 3.21 27.05
C PRO A 216 -10.68 3.47 26.39
N ALA A 217 -10.93 4.69 25.93
CA ALA A 217 -12.20 5.06 25.29
C ALA A 217 -12.48 4.29 23.99
N LEU A 218 -11.45 3.73 23.33
CA LEU A 218 -11.55 2.95 22.10
C LEU A 218 -11.62 1.43 22.33
N GLU A 219 -11.63 0.97 23.59
CA GLU A 219 -11.71 -0.46 23.94
C GLU A 219 -12.89 -1.17 23.26
N ILE A 220 -12.63 -2.22 22.48
CA ILE A 220 -13.67 -3.11 21.93
C ILE A 220 -13.97 -4.15 23.01
N LYS A 221 -15.16 -4.10 23.61
CA LYS A 221 -15.55 -4.93 24.76
C LYS A 221 -16.21 -6.22 24.31
N ASP A 222 -16.10 -7.24 25.16
CA ASP A 222 -16.89 -8.46 25.02
C ASP A 222 -18.38 -8.10 25.07
N GLY A 223 -19.11 -8.45 24.01
CA GLY A 223 -20.53 -8.11 23.84
C GLY A 223 -20.82 -6.88 22.97
N ASP A 224 -19.81 -6.12 22.53
CA ASP A 224 -20.00 -5.02 21.56
C ASP A 224 -20.46 -5.52 20.18
N GLY A 225 -20.36 -6.84 19.92
CA GLY A 225 -20.60 -7.42 18.61
C GLY A 225 -19.50 -7.05 17.61
N ASP A 226 -19.75 -7.29 16.32
CA ASP A 226 -18.82 -6.88 15.27
C ASP A 226 -19.02 -5.38 14.98
N ILE A 227 -18.17 -4.52 15.53
CA ILE A 227 -18.26 -3.07 15.30
C ILE A 227 -18.03 -2.65 13.84
N SER A 228 -17.52 -3.56 12.98
CA SER A 228 -17.45 -3.37 11.53
C SER A 228 -18.79 -3.58 10.83
N SER A 229 -19.79 -4.17 11.50
CA SER A 229 -21.15 -4.27 11.01
C SER A 229 -21.91 -2.95 11.21
N ALA A 230 -22.59 -2.49 10.16
CA ALA A 230 -23.47 -1.32 10.23
C ALA A 230 -24.69 -1.52 11.13
N GLN A 231 -25.06 -2.78 11.41
CA GLN A 231 -26.18 -3.13 12.28
C GLN A 231 -25.84 -2.91 13.77
N ILE A 232 -24.55 -2.85 14.11
CA ILE A 232 -24.09 -2.55 15.46
C ILE A 232 -23.93 -1.02 15.61
N PRO A 233 -24.63 -0.37 16.56
CA PRO A 233 -24.42 1.05 16.85
C PRO A 233 -22.99 1.30 17.34
N LEU A 234 -22.35 2.35 16.84
CA LEU A 234 -21.06 2.80 17.41
C LEU A 234 -21.31 3.62 18.67
N ARG A 235 -20.36 3.51 19.61
CA ARG A 235 -20.29 4.42 20.75
C ARG A 235 -19.87 5.81 20.25
N GLU A 236 -20.47 6.83 20.82
CA GLU A 236 -19.99 8.21 20.68
C GLU A 236 -18.81 8.42 21.64
N ILE A 237 -17.69 8.93 21.12
CA ILE A 237 -16.49 9.19 21.92
C ILE A 237 -16.20 10.68 21.87
N ALA A 238 -16.15 11.32 23.03
CA ALA A 238 -15.77 12.72 23.10
C ALA A 238 -14.30 12.91 22.69
N GLU A 239 -14.01 14.00 21.97
CA GLU A 239 -12.66 14.28 21.45
C GLU A 239 -11.58 14.30 22.54
N ARG A 240 -11.91 14.77 23.75
CA ARG A 240 -11.00 14.78 24.91
C ARG A 240 -10.52 13.38 25.32
N ASP A 241 -11.27 12.34 24.95
CA ASP A 241 -11.01 10.95 25.30
C ASP A 241 -10.30 10.20 24.14
N LEU A 242 -10.05 10.87 23.00
CA LEU A 242 -9.25 10.35 21.89
C LEU A 242 -7.73 10.49 22.16
N PRO A 243 -6.87 9.86 21.36
CA PRO A 243 -5.42 9.97 21.52
C PRO A 243 -4.91 11.41 21.31
N HIS A 244 -4.41 12.06 22.38
CA HIS A 244 -3.87 13.43 22.33
C HIS A 244 -2.35 13.45 22.19
N CYS A 245 -1.82 14.43 21.45
CA CYS A 245 -0.38 14.57 21.25
C CYS A 245 0.31 14.97 22.56
N PRO A 246 1.29 14.19 23.04
CA PRO A 246 1.98 14.50 24.28
C PRO A 246 2.93 15.69 24.14
N ARG A 247 3.28 16.12 22.92
CA ARG A 247 4.19 17.24 22.66
C ARG A 247 3.45 18.58 22.65
N CYS A 248 2.51 18.80 21.73
CA CYS A 248 1.82 20.08 21.61
C CYS A 248 0.59 20.22 22.51
N LYS A 249 0.05 19.10 23.04
CA LYS A 249 -1.15 19.04 23.90
C LYS A 249 -2.46 19.54 23.27
N THR A 250 -2.41 20.08 22.05
CA THR A 250 -3.56 20.65 21.33
C THR A 250 -3.99 19.80 20.15
N GLY A 251 -3.05 19.09 19.51
CA GLY A 251 -3.34 18.23 18.36
C GLY A 251 -3.73 16.82 18.80
N LEU A 252 -4.67 16.22 18.09
CA LEU A 252 -4.90 14.79 18.16
C LEU A 252 -3.72 14.04 17.55
N LEU A 253 -3.45 12.85 18.07
CA LEU A 253 -2.69 11.86 17.33
C LEU A 253 -3.59 11.28 16.25
N ARG A 254 -2.97 10.81 15.18
CA ARG A 254 -3.58 10.00 14.12
C ARG A 254 -2.67 8.82 13.80
N PRO A 255 -3.18 7.76 13.15
CA PRO A 255 -2.32 6.69 12.64
C PRO A 255 -1.25 7.22 11.69
N GLY A 256 -0.05 6.64 11.76
CA GLY A 256 1.09 6.89 10.87
C GLY A 256 0.92 6.27 9.48
N VAL A 257 -0.33 6.14 9.03
CA VAL A 257 -0.70 5.68 7.69
C VAL A 257 -0.81 6.89 6.76
N VAL A 258 -0.40 6.71 5.51
CA VAL A 258 -0.63 7.70 4.44
C VAL A 258 -2.10 7.64 4.03
N TRP A 259 -2.79 8.77 4.12
CA TRP A 259 -4.18 8.90 3.71
C TRP A 259 -4.31 9.23 2.23
N PHE A 260 -5.49 8.96 1.66
CA PHE A 260 -5.81 9.38 0.30
C PHE A 260 -5.74 10.90 0.21
N GLY A 261 -5.05 11.39 -0.82
CA GLY A 261 -4.75 12.82 -0.99
C GLY A 261 -3.45 13.27 -0.33
N GLU A 262 -2.81 12.46 0.52
CA GLU A 262 -1.50 12.77 1.08
C GLU A 262 -0.35 12.34 0.14
N ALA A 263 0.76 13.06 0.24
CA ALA A 263 2.00 12.64 -0.38
C ALA A 263 2.54 11.38 0.30
N LEU A 264 3.08 10.45 -0.51
CA LEU A 264 3.82 9.30 0.01
C LEU A 264 5.15 9.77 0.65
N PRO A 265 5.75 8.97 1.56
CA PRO A 265 7.00 9.34 2.20
C PRO A 265 8.12 9.45 1.17
N GLU A 266 8.69 10.65 1.02
CA GLU A 266 9.73 10.97 0.03
C GLU A 266 10.93 10.02 0.15
N ALA A 267 11.43 9.79 1.38
CA ALA A 267 12.52 8.86 1.62
C ALA A 267 12.23 7.41 1.15
N THR A 268 10.97 6.98 1.20
CA THR A 268 10.55 5.67 0.70
C THR A 268 10.54 5.66 -0.84
N LEU A 269 10.00 6.71 -1.46
CA LEU A 269 10.02 6.86 -2.91
C LEU A 269 11.46 6.93 -3.45
N ASP A 270 12.32 7.72 -2.83
CA ASP A 270 13.74 7.85 -3.19
C ASP A 270 14.46 6.51 -3.13
N ARG A 271 14.25 5.70 -2.08
CA ARG A 271 14.87 4.37 -1.98
C ARG A 271 14.43 3.45 -3.10
N VAL A 272 13.13 3.45 -3.43
CA VAL A 272 12.59 2.66 -4.53
C VAL A 272 13.13 3.13 -5.88
N GLU A 273 13.17 4.45 -6.11
CA GLU A 273 13.67 5.04 -7.34
C GLU A 273 15.17 4.81 -7.52
N ASN A 274 15.98 5.01 -6.48
CA ASN A 274 17.40 4.71 -6.50
C ASN A 274 17.65 3.22 -6.82
N TYR A 275 16.91 2.31 -6.20
CA TYR A 275 17.00 0.88 -6.51
C TYR A 275 16.64 0.59 -7.98
N MET A 276 15.61 1.24 -8.54
CA MET A 276 15.29 1.07 -9.96
C MET A 276 16.35 1.68 -10.88
N LEU A 277 16.97 2.80 -10.50
CA LEU A 277 17.91 3.56 -11.31
C LEU A 277 19.29 2.91 -11.39
N GLU A 278 19.73 2.25 -10.33
CA GLU A 278 21.05 1.60 -10.20
C GLU A 278 21.38 0.55 -11.26
N GLY A 279 20.38 -0.07 -11.91
CA GLY A 279 20.63 -1.14 -12.88
C GLY A 279 19.37 -1.71 -13.52
N PRO A 280 19.51 -2.79 -14.32
CA PRO A 280 18.37 -3.54 -14.83
C PRO A 280 17.60 -4.20 -13.68
N ILE A 281 16.33 -4.49 -13.90
CA ILE A 281 15.51 -5.32 -13.01
C ILE A 281 15.21 -6.60 -13.76
N ASP A 282 15.52 -7.76 -13.18
CA ASP A 282 15.39 -9.05 -13.86
C ASP A 282 13.98 -9.64 -13.70
N LEU A 283 13.36 -9.33 -12.55
CA LEU A 283 12.09 -9.88 -12.14
C LEU A 283 11.34 -8.87 -11.26
N ILE A 284 10.05 -8.71 -11.51
CA ILE A 284 9.10 -8.15 -10.55
C ILE A 284 8.09 -9.21 -10.11
N ILE A 285 7.94 -9.37 -8.80
CA ILE A 285 6.96 -10.26 -8.18
C ILE A 285 5.81 -9.42 -7.62
N VAL A 286 4.59 -9.67 -8.06
CA VAL A 286 3.39 -8.92 -7.67
C VAL A 286 2.50 -9.84 -6.83
N VAL A 287 2.19 -9.46 -5.60
CA VAL A 287 1.52 -10.34 -4.63
C VAL A 287 0.24 -9.70 -4.11
N GLY A 288 -0.89 -10.34 -4.34
CA GLY A 288 -2.18 -9.99 -3.71
C GLY A 288 -2.63 -8.54 -3.94
N THR A 289 -2.46 -8.01 -5.15
CA THR A 289 -2.85 -6.62 -5.49
C THR A 289 -3.58 -6.55 -6.83
N SER A 290 -4.52 -5.62 -6.97
CA SER A 290 -5.11 -5.24 -8.28
C SER A 290 -4.14 -4.48 -9.16
N ALA A 291 -3.10 -3.90 -8.54
CA ALA A 291 -2.24 -2.92 -9.18
C ALA A 291 -3.06 -1.79 -9.85
N THR A 292 -4.07 -1.27 -9.16
CA THR A 292 -4.91 -0.16 -9.64
C THR A 292 -4.64 1.16 -8.91
N VAL A 293 -4.05 1.11 -7.72
CA VAL A 293 -3.77 2.32 -6.92
C VAL A 293 -2.41 2.89 -7.33
N TYR A 294 -2.42 4.11 -7.85
CA TYR A 294 -1.20 4.83 -8.18
C TYR A 294 -0.62 5.53 -6.95
N PRO A 295 0.72 5.64 -6.86
CA PRO A 295 1.73 5.28 -7.86
C PRO A 295 2.19 3.80 -7.83
N ALA A 296 1.74 3.00 -6.87
CA ALA A 296 2.19 1.61 -6.70
C ALA A 296 1.99 0.74 -7.96
N ALA A 297 0.84 0.89 -8.62
CA ALA A 297 0.53 0.25 -9.89
C ALA A 297 1.60 0.47 -10.97
N GLY A 298 2.21 1.65 -11.01
CA GLY A 298 3.20 2.03 -12.02
C GLY A 298 4.53 1.28 -11.90
N TYR A 299 4.84 0.64 -10.77
CA TYR A 299 6.10 -0.07 -10.60
C TYR A 299 6.24 -1.30 -11.50
N ILE A 300 5.12 -1.91 -11.92
CA ILE A 300 5.14 -3.06 -12.84
C ILE A 300 5.71 -2.64 -14.20
N GLU A 301 5.15 -1.59 -14.81
CA GLU A 301 5.64 -1.10 -16.10
C GLU A 301 7.04 -0.46 -15.97
N LYS A 302 7.34 0.24 -14.88
CA LYS A 302 8.68 0.78 -14.62
C LYS A 302 9.74 -0.32 -14.53
N ALA A 303 9.48 -1.40 -13.78
CA ALA A 303 10.41 -2.53 -13.69
C ALA A 303 10.56 -3.25 -15.03
N ARG A 304 9.47 -3.43 -15.77
CA ARG A 304 9.51 -4.02 -17.11
C ARG A 304 10.33 -3.20 -18.09
N ALA A 305 10.21 -1.88 -18.07
CA ALA A 305 11.05 -0.98 -18.87
C ALA A 305 12.55 -1.12 -18.54
N ARG A 306 12.89 -1.71 -17.38
CA ARG A 306 14.26 -2.07 -16.97
C ARG A 306 14.65 -3.52 -17.27
N GLY A 307 13.81 -4.28 -17.98
CA GLY A 307 14.09 -5.67 -18.39
C GLY A 307 13.30 -6.74 -17.63
N ALA A 308 12.45 -6.37 -16.68
CA ALA A 308 11.84 -7.35 -15.79
C ALA A 308 10.84 -8.25 -16.51
N ARG A 309 10.93 -9.55 -16.22
CA ARG A 309 9.76 -10.45 -16.34
C ARG A 309 8.86 -10.27 -15.13
N VAL A 310 7.59 -10.63 -15.28
CA VAL A 310 6.58 -10.45 -14.23
C VAL A 310 6.14 -11.82 -13.71
N ALA A 311 6.07 -11.97 -12.40
CA ALA A 311 5.41 -13.09 -11.75
C ALA A 311 4.32 -12.55 -10.83
N VAL A 312 3.08 -13.01 -11.00
CA VAL A 312 1.93 -12.58 -10.20
C VAL A 312 1.46 -13.74 -9.35
N PHE A 313 1.23 -13.49 -8.05
CA PHE A 313 0.61 -14.41 -7.11
C PHE A 313 -0.70 -13.79 -6.65
N ASN A 314 -1.82 -14.35 -7.08
CA ASN A 314 -3.13 -13.81 -6.73
C ASN A 314 -4.23 -14.88 -6.79
N THR A 315 -5.31 -14.68 -6.04
CA THR A 315 -6.45 -15.62 -6.02
C THR A 315 -7.37 -15.46 -7.23
N GLU A 316 -7.36 -14.29 -7.85
CA GLU A 316 -8.19 -13.95 -9.00
C GLU A 316 -7.33 -13.75 -10.24
N ALA A 317 -7.74 -14.37 -11.35
CA ALA A 317 -7.13 -14.15 -12.65
C ALA A 317 -7.11 -12.64 -12.97
N PRO A 318 -6.07 -12.15 -13.65
CA PRO A 318 -6.06 -10.77 -14.10
C PRO A 318 -7.19 -10.54 -15.09
N GLU A 319 -7.90 -9.42 -14.93
CA GLU A 319 -8.85 -8.96 -15.94
C GLU A 319 -8.12 -8.74 -17.26
N ARG A 320 -8.83 -8.85 -18.40
CA ARG A 320 -8.25 -8.69 -19.76
C ARG A 320 -7.51 -7.36 -19.95
N ASP A 321 -7.92 -6.32 -19.23
CA ASP A 321 -7.30 -4.98 -19.17
C ASP A 321 -6.69 -4.67 -17.79
N GLY A 322 -6.51 -5.68 -16.94
CA GLY A 322 -6.07 -5.53 -15.56
C GLY A 322 -4.60 -5.09 -15.45
N GLY A 323 -4.29 -4.28 -14.45
CA GLY A 323 -2.95 -3.73 -14.16
C GLY A 323 -1.84 -4.74 -13.85
N SER A 324 -2.08 -6.04 -14.04
CA SER A 324 -1.08 -7.11 -13.85
C SER A 324 0.10 -7.02 -14.82
N GLY A 325 -0.10 -6.39 -15.99
CA GLY A 325 0.94 -6.20 -17.00
C GLY A 325 1.51 -7.49 -17.60
N LEU A 326 0.84 -8.64 -17.43
CA LEU A 326 1.33 -9.94 -17.89
C LEU A 326 1.44 -10.02 -19.42
N ARG A 327 2.55 -10.58 -19.89
CA ARG A 327 2.84 -10.84 -21.31
C ARG A 327 3.17 -12.32 -21.51
N ARG A 328 3.28 -12.75 -22.77
CA ARG A 328 3.69 -14.12 -23.10
C ARG A 328 5.04 -14.42 -22.45
N GLY A 329 5.10 -15.51 -21.68
CA GLY A 329 6.29 -15.90 -20.93
C GLY A 329 6.32 -15.37 -19.50
N ASP A 330 5.39 -14.54 -19.05
CA ASP A 330 5.28 -14.23 -17.62
C ASP A 330 4.51 -15.31 -16.87
N TRP A 331 4.58 -15.27 -15.53
CA TRP A 331 3.96 -16.27 -14.67
C TRP A 331 2.79 -15.69 -13.89
N PHE A 332 1.73 -16.50 -13.76
CA PHE A 332 0.62 -16.24 -12.86
C PHE A 332 0.32 -17.50 -12.06
N PHE A 333 0.54 -17.40 -10.76
CA PHE A 333 0.23 -18.43 -9.79
C PHE A 333 -1.12 -18.10 -9.17
N MET A 334 -2.14 -18.87 -9.57
CA MET A 334 -3.49 -18.70 -9.07
C MET A 334 -3.66 -19.44 -7.75
N GLY A 335 -3.99 -18.72 -6.69
CA GLY A 335 -4.27 -19.34 -5.38
C GLY A 335 -3.88 -18.46 -4.21
N ASP A 336 -3.93 -19.06 -3.02
CA ASP A 336 -3.44 -18.43 -1.80
C ASP A 336 -1.92 -18.26 -1.88
N ALA A 337 -1.45 -17.01 -1.84
CA ALA A 337 -0.02 -16.69 -1.83
C ALA A 337 0.71 -17.40 -0.68
N GLY A 338 0.03 -17.60 0.47
CA GLY A 338 0.55 -18.31 1.63
C GLY A 338 0.97 -19.76 1.35
N VAL A 339 0.43 -20.36 0.30
CA VAL A 339 0.72 -21.72 -0.16
C VAL A 339 1.56 -21.70 -1.44
N GLU A 340 1.18 -20.86 -2.40
CA GLU A 340 1.79 -20.80 -3.72
C GLU A 340 3.22 -20.27 -3.70
N MET A 341 3.52 -19.25 -2.88
CA MET A 341 4.85 -18.64 -2.85
C MET A 341 5.90 -19.57 -2.24
N PRO A 342 5.68 -20.22 -1.06
CA PRO A 342 6.61 -21.20 -0.56
C PRO A 342 6.93 -22.30 -1.57
N ARG A 343 5.91 -22.84 -2.25
CA ARG A 343 6.08 -23.86 -3.29
C ARG A 343 6.91 -23.36 -4.48
N ALA A 344 6.62 -22.15 -4.97
CA ALA A 344 7.32 -21.58 -6.12
C ALA A 344 8.76 -21.14 -5.78
N PHE A 345 9.06 -20.86 -4.51
CA PHE A 345 10.35 -20.32 -4.08
C PHE A 345 11.27 -21.41 -3.53
N GLU A 346 10.77 -22.61 -3.23
CA GLU A 346 11.47 -23.69 -2.53
C GLU A 346 12.86 -23.99 -3.11
N GLY A 347 12.98 -24.11 -4.44
CA GLY A 347 14.26 -24.37 -5.09
C GLY A 347 15.30 -23.25 -4.94
N VAL A 348 14.86 -22.05 -4.54
CA VAL A 348 15.72 -20.89 -4.29
C VAL A 348 15.94 -20.69 -2.80
N ILE A 349 14.91 -20.74 -1.94
CA ILE A 349 15.03 -20.37 -0.52
C ILE A 349 15.00 -21.54 0.46
N GLY A 350 14.80 -22.77 0.00
CA GLY A 350 14.60 -23.95 0.84
C GLY A 350 13.14 -24.14 1.24
N SER A 351 12.86 -25.24 1.96
CA SER A 351 11.51 -25.55 2.42
C SER A 351 11.12 -24.67 3.62
N PRO A 352 9.82 -24.45 3.90
CA PRO A 352 9.37 -23.61 5.01
C PRO A 352 9.95 -23.96 6.39
N GLU A 353 10.25 -25.24 6.61
CA GLU A 353 10.85 -25.73 7.86
C GLU A 353 12.27 -25.22 8.08
N SER A 354 12.96 -24.79 7.02
CA SER A 354 14.32 -24.26 7.06
C SER A 354 14.41 -22.76 7.37
N TYR A 355 13.27 -22.06 7.42
CA TYR A 355 13.27 -20.62 7.67
C TYR A 355 13.67 -20.33 9.13
N PRO A 356 14.50 -19.31 9.40
CA PRO A 356 14.84 -18.86 10.75
C PRO A 356 13.56 -18.49 11.50
N ARG A 357 13.34 -19.12 12.66
CA ARG A 357 12.22 -18.77 13.55
C ARG A 357 12.68 -17.68 14.52
N GLU A 358 11.77 -16.86 15.03
CA GLU A 358 12.08 -15.82 16.02
C GLU A 358 12.78 -16.37 17.28
N GLU A 359 12.59 -17.64 17.61
CA GLU A 359 13.28 -18.30 18.73
C GLU A 359 14.80 -18.49 18.48
N ASP A 360 15.22 -18.60 17.22
CA ASP A 360 16.62 -18.85 16.84
C ASP A 360 17.47 -17.56 16.89
N SER A 361 16.87 -16.40 16.61
CA SER A 361 17.56 -15.10 16.67
C SER A 361 17.86 -14.65 18.11
N ASN A 362 17.00 -14.98 19.07
CA ASN A 362 17.23 -14.68 20.49
C ASN A 362 18.29 -15.57 21.15
N ARG A 363 18.54 -16.79 20.65
CA ARG A 363 19.64 -17.64 21.14
C ARG A 363 21.02 -17.17 20.69
N GLY A 364 21.12 -16.55 19.51
CA GLY A 364 22.38 -16.00 19.00
C GLY A 364 22.85 -14.72 19.71
N ALA A 365 21.93 -13.95 20.29
CA ALA A 365 22.25 -12.72 21.03
C ALA A 365 22.82 -13.00 22.44
N ASN A 366 22.37 -14.07 23.10
CA ASN A 366 22.81 -14.43 24.47
C ASN A 366 24.14 -15.20 24.54
N LEU A 367 24.76 -15.51 23.40
CA LEU A 367 26.08 -16.17 23.33
C LEU A 367 27.22 -15.20 22.99
N ARG A 368 26.94 -13.89 22.93
CA ARG A 368 27.93 -12.82 22.65
C ARG A 368 28.03 -11.75 23.74
N THR A 369 27.64 -12.08 24.97
CA THR A 369 27.95 -11.34 26.20
C THR A 369 28.82 -12.21 27.08
#